data_AF-A0A7V9BJV7-F1
#
_entry.id   AF-A0A7V9BJV7-F1
#
_cell.length_a   1.000
_cell.length_b   1.000
_cell.length_c   1.000
_cell.angle_alpha   90.00
_cell.angle_beta   90.00
_cell.angle_gamma   90.00
#
_symmetry.space_group_name_H-M   'P 1'
#
loop_
_entity.id
_entity.type
_entity.pdbx_description
1 polymer ?
#
loop_
_entity_poly.entity_id
_entity_poly.type
_entity_poly.pdbx_seq_one_letter_code
_entity_poly.pdbx_strand_id
1 'polypeptide(L)'
;MHHLLRAAVIAAGFLSGGTTAYAQTTVVLPDTSQTTDLSVSVSEQARVTVPSGVSFIVANVGAATLANGVAVTLEQIVLASASKQLLIALRANASAFTPPSSGTATWAAADVSWNAPSWTAASGAAGTLGSATFNTVATCDAGATACSTTALLFTLAPKPSVQRSGTHILVVTWKVESIGS
;
A
#
# COMPACT_ATOMS: atom_id res chain seq x y z
N MET A 1 -19.34 -27.73 52.88
CA MET A 1 -18.38 -26.68 52.43
C MET A 1 -18.33 -26.72 50.91
N HIS A 2 -18.84 -25.67 50.27
CA HIS A 2 -18.95 -25.53 48.83
C HIS A 2 -17.62 -25.07 48.23
N HIS A 3 -17.17 -25.71 47.13
CA HIS A 3 -16.11 -25.18 46.28
C HIS A 3 -16.70 -24.69 44.96
N LEU A 4 -16.79 -23.37 44.83
CA LEU A 4 -17.10 -22.62 43.61
C LEU A 4 -15.84 -22.59 42.71
N LEU A 5 -15.92 -23.18 41.51
CA LEU A 5 -14.96 -22.91 40.44
C LEU A 5 -15.35 -21.63 39.70
N ARG A 6 -14.40 -20.69 39.60
CA ARG A 6 -14.53 -19.43 38.85
C ARG A 6 -14.10 -19.64 37.39
N ALA A 7 -14.94 -19.21 36.45
CA ALA A 7 -14.61 -19.13 35.03
C ALA A 7 -13.81 -17.85 34.75
N ALA A 8 -12.70 -17.97 34.01
CA ALA A 8 -11.91 -16.84 33.52
C ALA A 8 -12.33 -16.52 32.08
N VAL A 9 -12.77 -15.29 31.84
CA VAL A 9 -13.04 -14.73 30.50
C VAL A 9 -11.77 -14.04 30.02
N ILE A 10 -11.21 -14.49 28.89
CA ILE A 10 -10.09 -13.83 28.23
C ILE A 10 -10.66 -12.93 27.13
N ALA A 11 -10.51 -11.63 27.30
CA ALA A 11 -10.77 -10.63 26.27
C ALA A 11 -9.50 -10.43 25.43
N ALA A 12 -9.59 -10.63 24.11
CA ALA A 12 -8.50 -10.34 23.18
C ALA A 12 -8.74 -8.97 22.52
N GLY A 13 -7.89 -7.99 22.88
CA GLY A 13 -7.82 -6.70 22.20
C GLY A 13 -6.96 -6.80 20.94
N PHE A 14 -7.50 -6.36 19.80
CA PHE A 14 -6.76 -6.27 18.55
C PHE A 14 -5.97 -4.96 18.49
N LEU A 15 -4.64 -5.06 18.55
CA LEU A 15 -3.72 -3.99 18.19
C LEU A 15 -3.24 -4.24 16.76
N SER A 16 -3.67 -3.40 15.82
CA SER A 16 -3.24 -3.40 14.42
C SER A 16 -1.84 -2.79 14.29
N GLY A 17 -0.80 -3.59 14.47
CA GLY A 17 0.57 -3.25 14.07
C GLY A 17 0.80 -3.63 12.61
N GLY A 18 1.40 -2.73 11.82
CA GLY A 18 1.78 -3.01 10.44
C GLY A 18 2.69 -4.23 10.37
N THR A 19 2.24 -5.29 9.69
CA THR A 19 3.03 -6.50 9.52
C THR A 19 4.07 -6.26 8.43
N THR A 20 5.34 -6.24 8.81
CA THR A 20 6.42 -6.54 7.87
C THR A 20 6.32 -8.02 7.53
N ALA A 21 5.73 -8.34 6.38
CA ALA A 21 5.74 -9.70 5.88
C ALA A 21 7.18 -10.06 5.46
N TYR A 22 7.90 -10.77 6.31
CA TYR A 22 9.14 -11.42 5.94
C TYR A 22 8.79 -12.77 5.32
N ALA A 23 9.15 -12.98 4.05
CA ALA A 23 9.01 -14.27 3.37
C ALA A 23 10.11 -15.27 3.80
N GLN A 24 10.39 -15.37 5.10
CA GLN A 24 11.35 -16.35 5.64
C GLN A 24 10.62 -17.64 5.96
N THR A 25 11.11 -18.76 5.43
CA THR A 25 10.67 -20.10 5.82
C THR A 25 11.60 -20.64 6.90
N THR A 26 11.04 -21.11 8.01
CA THR A 26 11.81 -21.80 9.04
C THR A 26 12.00 -23.25 8.61
N VAL A 27 13.24 -23.66 8.35
CA VAL A 27 13.59 -25.05 8.07
C VAL A 27 14.01 -25.71 9.38
N VAL A 28 13.19 -26.65 9.87
CA VAL A 28 13.53 -27.46 11.04
C VAL A 28 14.32 -28.68 10.58
N LEU A 29 15.58 -28.79 11.01
CA LEU A 29 16.41 -29.94 10.69
C LEU A 29 16.20 -31.06 11.71
N PRO A 30 16.04 -32.33 11.27
CA PRO A 30 15.74 -33.46 12.15
C PRO A 30 16.93 -33.94 13.00
N ASP A 31 18.13 -33.44 12.74
CA ASP A 31 19.37 -33.87 13.37
C ASP A 31 20.32 -32.67 13.54
N THR A 32 20.76 -32.39 14.77
CA THR A 32 21.70 -31.29 15.09
C THR A 32 23.15 -31.72 15.03
N SER A 33 23.45 -32.99 14.74
CA SER A 33 24.81 -33.53 14.68
C SER A 33 25.48 -33.36 13.31
N GLN A 34 24.75 -32.88 12.30
CA GLN A 34 25.24 -32.68 10.94
C GLN A 34 25.28 -31.20 10.55
N THR A 35 26.36 -30.78 9.90
CA THR A 35 26.46 -29.47 9.24
C THR A 35 25.60 -29.50 7.98
N THR A 36 24.53 -28.70 7.95
CA THR A 36 23.69 -28.55 6.77
C THR A 36 24.01 -27.22 6.09
N ASP A 37 24.54 -27.27 4.87
CA ASP A 37 24.70 -26.08 4.04
C ASP A 37 23.36 -25.74 3.37
N LEU A 38 22.74 -24.65 3.81
CA LEU A 38 21.55 -24.08 3.18
C LEU A 38 21.96 -22.97 2.21
N SER A 39 21.90 -23.26 0.91
CA SER A 39 22.05 -22.25 -0.16
C SER A 39 20.67 -21.85 -0.69
N VAL A 40 20.20 -20.65 -0.32
CA VAL A 40 19.03 -20.01 -0.95
C VAL A 40 19.53 -18.94 -1.90
N SER A 41 19.20 -19.05 -3.19
CA SER A 41 19.41 -17.97 -4.15
C SER A 41 18.12 -17.17 -4.28
N VAL A 42 18.19 -15.86 -4.01
CA VAL A 42 17.12 -14.91 -4.29
C VAL A 42 17.56 -14.15 -5.54
N SER A 43 16.95 -14.46 -6.68
CA SER A 43 17.29 -13.80 -7.94
C SER A 43 16.77 -12.37 -8.02
N GLU A 44 15.74 -12.03 -7.24
CA GLU A 44 15.10 -10.71 -7.23
C GLU A 44 14.65 -10.32 -5.82
N GLN A 45 14.95 -9.09 -5.41
CA GLN A 45 14.51 -8.53 -4.14
C GLN A 45 14.36 -7.01 -4.23
N ALA A 46 13.48 -6.45 -3.41
CA ALA A 46 13.40 -5.03 -3.15
C ALA A 46 12.81 -4.80 -1.75
N ARG A 47 13.27 -3.76 -1.07
CA ARG A 47 12.63 -3.24 0.14
C ARG A 47 11.60 -2.20 -0.28
N VAL A 48 10.33 -2.49 -0.02
CA VAL A 48 9.20 -1.64 -0.39
C VAL A 48 8.51 -1.10 0.87
N THR A 49 8.34 0.21 0.95
CA THR A 49 7.49 0.88 1.94
C THR A 49 6.47 1.73 1.23
N VAL A 50 5.19 1.41 1.45
CA VAL A 50 4.04 2.10 0.85
C VAL A 50 3.01 2.43 1.94
N PRO A 51 2.20 3.49 1.77
CA PRO A 51 1.13 3.79 2.70
C PRO A 51 -0.06 2.85 2.50
N SER A 52 -0.70 2.46 3.60
CA SER A 52 -1.91 1.61 3.58
C SER A 52 -3.17 2.38 3.15
N GLY A 53 -3.13 3.70 3.14
CA GLY A 53 -4.24 4.55 2.71
C GLY A 53 -3.81 5.96 2.38
N VAL A 54 -4.68 6.66 1.66
CA VAL A 54 -4.52 8.07 1.28
C VAL A 54 -5.51 8.91 2.09
N SER A 55 -5.01 9.91 2.82
CA SER A 55 -5.80 10.76 3.70
C SER A 55 -6.02 12.14 3.09
N PHE A 56 -7.28 12.57 3.07
CA PHE A 56 -7.73 13.88 2.60
C PHE A 56 -8.35 14.65 3.77
N ILE A 57 -7.86 15.87 4.01
CA ILE A 57 -8.44 16.79 5.00
C ILE A 57 -9.32 17.78 4.22
N VAL A 58 -10.59 17.42 4.06
CA VAL A 58 -11.56 18.18 3.26
C VAL A 58 -12.07 19.34 4.09
N ALA A 59 -11.74 20.58 3.71
CA ALA A 59 -12.29 21.78 4.35
C ALA A 59 -13.57 22.28 3.65
N ASN A 60 -13.67 22.08 2.33
CA ASN A 60 -14.81 22.49 1.52
C ASN A 60 -15.13 21.39 0.48
N VAL A 61 -16.32 20.79 0.59
CA VAL A 61 -16.79 19.73 -0.30
C VAL A 61 -17.01 20.19 -1.74
N GLY A 62 -17.12 21.50 -1.99
CA GLY A 62 -17.22 22.10 -3.33
C GLY A 62 -15.86 22.39 -3.99
N ALA A 63 -14.75 22.09 -3.33
CA ALA A 63 -13.39 22.30 -3.85
C ALA A 63 -12.61 20.98 -3.94
N ALA A 64 -11.65 20.92 -4.87
CA ALA A 64 -10.71 19.81 -4.93
C ALA A 64 -9.81 19.83 -3.68
N THR A 65 -9.49 18.65 -3.14
CA THR A 65 -8.66 18.51 -1.94
C THR A 65 -7.43 17.68 -2.27
N LEU A 66 -6.23 18.23 -2.04
CA LEU A 66 -4.99 17.47 -2.13
C LEU A 66 -4.84 16.57 -0.89
N ALA A 67 -4.34 15.35 -1.11
CA ALA A 67 -3.92 14.51 -0.01
C ALA A 67 -2.66 15.06 0.65
N ASN A 68 -2.45 14.69 1.92
CA ASN A 68 -1.13 14.86 2.53
C ASN A 68 -0.08 14.06 1.72
N GLY A 69 1.13 14.60 1.59
CA GLY A 69 2.17 14.05 0.71
C GLY A 69 2.36 12.54 0.87
N VAL A 70 2.18 11.81 -0.23
CA VAL A 70 2.27 10.35 -0.24
C VAL A 70 3.67 9.95 -0.63
N ALA A 71 4.36 9.26 0.26
CA ALA A 71 5.70 8.74 0.02
C ALA A 71 5.66 7.26 -0.35
N VAL A 72 6.42 6.89 -1.37
CA VAL A 72 6.65 5.51 -1.79
C VAL A 72 8.16 5.31 -1.83
N THR A 73 8.65 4.35 -1.04
CA THR A 73 10.08 4.06 -0.93
C THR A 73 10.37 2.68 -1.50
N LEU A 74 11.23 2.62 -2.51
CA LEU A 74 11.80 1.38 -3.05
C LEU A 74 13.32 1.49 -3.01
N GLU A 75 13.93 0.58 -2.27
CA GLU A 75 15.38 0.52 -2.01
C GLU A 75 15.88 -0.91 -2.11
N GLN A 76 17.20 -1.08 -2.18
CA GLN A 76 17.86 -2.39 -2.22
C GLN A 76 17.31 -3.28 -3.35
N ILE A 77 17.01 -2.65 -4.49
CA ILE A 77 16.47 -3.32 -5.67
C ILE A 77 17.59 -4.15 -6.30
N VAL A 78 17.33 -5.44 -6.41
CA VAL A 78 18.14 -6.42 -7.14
C VAL A 78 17.17 -7.16 -8.04
N LEU A 79 17.41 -7.14 -9.35
CA LEU A 79 16.60 -7.86 -10.34
C LEU A 79 17.47 -8.88 -11.06
N ALA A 80 16.85 -9.89 -11.67
CA ALA A 80 17.57 -11.01 -12.27
C ALA A 80 18.43 -10.60 -13.48
N SER A 81 18.12 -9.47 -14.12
CA SER A 81 18.86 -8.90 -15.24
C SER A 81 18.79 -7.37 -15.22
N ALA A 82 19.75 -6.72 -15.88
CA ALA A 82 19.82 -5.26 -15.97
C ALA A 82 18.74 -4.65 -16.88
N SER A 83 18.07 -5.45 -17.70
CA SER A 83 16.96 -5.05 -18.58
C SER A 83 15.60 -5.07 -17.87
N LYS A 84 15.50 -5.72 -16.71
CA LYS A 84 14.28 -5.74 -15.92
C LYS A 84 14.03 -4.43 -15.17
N GLN A 85 12.75 -4.18 -14.90
CA GLN A 85 12.26 -2.99 -14.20
C GLN A 85 11.27 -3.40 -13.11
N LEU A 86 11.11 -2.54 -12.10
CA LEU A 86 9.99 -2.65 -11.17
C LEU A 86 8.82 -1.79 -11.65
N LEU A 87 7.65 -2.42 -11.76
CA LEU A 87 6.38 -1.75 -12.00
C LEU A 87 5.67 -1.54 -10.65
N ILE A 88 5.27 -0.31 -10.37
CA ILE A 88 4.46 0.06 -9.22
C ILE A 88 3.06 0.38 -9.71
N ALA A 89 2.07 -0.31 -9.16
CA ALA A 89 0.67 -0.10 -9.47
C ALA A 89 -0.17 -0.06 -8.19
N LEU A 90 -1.33 0.57 -8.24
CA LEU A 90 -2.25 0.65 -7.10
C LEU A 90 -3.71 0.52 -7.53
N ARG A 91 -4.55 0.16 -6.56
CA ARG A 91 -6.02 0.20 -6.68
C ARG A 91 -6.64 0.59 -5.34
N ALA A 92 -7.88 1.08 -5.35
CA ALA A 92 -8.65 1.22 -4.13
C ALA A 92 -9.15 -0.14 -3.65
N ASN A 93 -9.26 -0.32 -2.33
CA ASN A 93 -9.83 -1.54 -1.75
C ASN A 93 -11.35 -1.61 -1.88
N ALA A 94 -12.02 -0.46 -2.05
CA ALA A 94 -13.45 -0.34 -2.21
C ALA A 94 -13.76 0.66 -3.33
N SER A 95 -14.95 0.56 -3.94
CA SER A 95 -15.39 1.47 -4.99
C SER A 95 -15.79 2.85 -4.48
N ALA A 96 -15.95 3.01 -3.15
CA ALA A 96 -16.31 4.26 -2.49
C ALA A 96 -15.74 4.32 -1.07
N PHE A 97 -15.63 5.53 -0.53
CA PHE A 97 -15.26 5.77 0.87
C PHE A 97 -16.38 5.32 1.80
N THR A 98 -16.04 4.82 2.99
CA THR A 98 -17.03 4.44 4.00
C THR A 98 -17.81 5.69 4.48
N PRO A 99 -19.14 5.75 4.28
CA PRO A 99 -19.94 6.86 4.78
C PRO A 99 -20.12 6.78 6.31
N PRO A 100 -20.36 7.92 6.98
CA PRO A 100 -20.58 7.95 8.44
C PRO A 100 -21.90 7.25 8.85
N SER A 101 -22.87 7.18 7.95
CA SER A 101 -24.11 6.43 8.13
C SER A 101 -24.55 5.83 6.79
N SER A 102 -25.18 4.66 6.86
CA SER A 102 -25.68 3.97 5.67
C SER A 102 -26.61 4.88 4.84
N GLY A 103 -26.48 4.79 3.51
CA GLY A 103 -27.30 5.56 2.56
C GLY A 103 -26.92 7.03 2.38
N THR A 104 -25.90 7.54 3.09
CA THR A 104 -25.43 8.91 2.85
C THR A 104 -24.45 8.99 1.68
N ALA A 105 -24.50 10.10 0.95
CA ALA A 105 -23.58 10.37 -0.14
C ALA A 105 -22.13 10.43 0.36
N THR A 106 -21.23 9.86 -0.44
CA THR A 106 -19.79 9.79 -0.17
C THR A 106 -19.03 9.85 -1.49
N TRP A 107 -17.72 10.04 -1.43
CA TRP A 107 -16.86 9.98 -2.61
C TRP A 107 -16.72 8.54 -3.12
N ALA A 108 -16.68 8.39 -4.44
CA ALA A 108 -16.26 7.18 -5.10
C ALA A 108 -14.72 7.13 -5.14
N ALA A 109 -14.14 5.95 -5.29
CA ALA A 109 -12.72 5.81 -5.57
C ALA A 109 -12.34 6.56 -6.87
N ALA A 110 -13.23 6.55 -7.87
CA ALA A 110 -13.04 7.27 -9.13
C ALA A 110 -13.05 8.80 -8.99
N ASP A 111 -13.46 9.34 -7.83
CA ASP A 111 -13.31 10.76 -7.54
C ASP A 111 -11.87 11.12 -7.13
N VAL A 112 -10.97 10.14 -6.96
CA VAL A 112 -9.56 10.33 -6.63
C VAL A 112 -8.70 10.17 -7.89
N SER A 113 -7.91 11.18 -8.19
CA SER A 113 -6.85 11.14 -9.22
C SER A 113 -5.47 11.26 -8.59
N TRP A 114 -4.43 10.89 -9.33
CA TRP A 114 -3.05 11.15 -8.92
C TRP A 114 -2.20 11.70 -10.07
N ASN A 115 -1.14 12.39 -9.69
CA ASN A 115 -0.02 12.74 -10.54
C ASN A 115 1.29 12.39 -9.83
N ALA A 116 2.28 11.94 -10.60
CA ALA A 116 3.59 11.52 -10.13
C ALA A 116 4.70 12.35 -10.82
N PRO A 117 4.70 13.69 -10.66
CA PRO A 117 5.53 14.57 -11.49
C PRO A 117 7.03 14.48 -11.20
N SER A 118 7.41 14.03 -10.00
CA SER A 118 8.81 13.89 -9.59
C SER A 118 9.02 12.56 -8.88
N TRP A 119 9.51 11.59 -9.65
CA TRP A 119 9.97 10.29 -9.16
C TRP A 119 11.44 10.15 -9.52
N THR A 120 12.27 9.68 -8.59
CA THR A 120 13.69 9.47 -8.87
C THR A 120 13.90 8.14 -9.59
N ALA A 121 14.67 8.13 -10.68
CA ALA A 121 15.00 6.91 -11.42
C ALA A 121 13.77 6.09 -11.82
N ALA A 122 12.71 6.77 -12.26
CA ALA A 122 11.48 6.14 -12.71
C ALA A 122 10.69 7.09 -13.62
N SER A 123 9.85 6.50 -14.46
CA SER A 123 8.81 7.20 -15.20
C SER A 123 7.49 7.12 -14.43
N GLY A 124 7.03 8.26 -13.90
CA GLY A 124 5.73 8.37 -13.24
C GLY A 124 4.57 8.49 -14.23
N ALA A 125 3.40 8.00 -13.85
CA ALA A 125 2.15 8.09 -14.62
C ALA A 125 1.07 8.81 -13.79
N ALA A 126 0.23 9.57 -14.47
CA ALA A 126 -1.00 10.12 -13.89
C ALA A 126 -2.18 9.18 -14.15
N GLY A 127 -3.20 9.24 -13.30
CA GLY A 127 -4.39 8.41 -13.48
C GLY A 127 -5.50 8.70 -12.48
N THR A 128 -6.55 7.88 -12.59
CA THR A 128 -7.74 7.93 -11.73
C THR A 128 -7.91 6.59 -11.04
N LEU A 129 -8.29 6.62 -9.77
CA LEU A 129 -8.33 5.45 -8.93
C LEU A 129 -9.59 4.63 -9.17
N GLY A 130 -9.43 3.31 -9.25
CA GLY A 130 -10.53 2.37 -9.35
C GLY A 130 -10.31 1.20 -8.39
N SER A 131 -11.38 0.45 -8.11
CA SER A 131 -11.31 -0.76 -7.29
C SER A 131 -11.22 -2.06 -8.10
N ALA A 132 -11.49 -2.00 -9.42
CA ALA A 132 -11.55 -3.18 -10.27
C ALA A 132 -10.15 -3.68 -10.68
N THR A 133 -9.26 -2.76 -11.06
CA THR A 133 -7.94 -3.08 -11.64
C THR A 133 -6.83 -2.28 -10.97
N PHE A 134 -5.62 -2.83 -10.99
CA PHE A 134 -4.42 -2.09 -10.65
C PHE A 134 -4.06 -1.15 -11.80
N ASN A 135 -3.80 0.12 -11.47
CA ASN A 135 -3.37 1.14 -12.41
C ASN A 135 -1.90 1.47 -12.15
N THR A 136 -1.12 1.58 -13.22
CA THR A 136 0.30 1.93 -13.13
C THR A 136 0.49 3.32 -12.56
N VAL A 137 1.39 3.43 -11.59
CA VAL A 137 1.79 4.67 -10.93
C VAL A 137 3.17 5.09 -11.39
N ALA A 138 4.10 4.14 -11.47
CA ALA A 138 5.44 4.38 -11.95
C ALA A 138 6.10 3.09 -12.43
N THR A 139 7.08 3.22 -13.32
CA THR A 139 8.01 2.17 -13.70
C THR A 139 9.43 2.65 -13.43
N CYS A 140 10.18 1.92 -12.60
CA CYS A 140 11.57 2.26 -12.31
C CYS A 140 12.46 2.05 -13.53
N ASP A 141 13.52 2.84 -13.65
CA ASP A 141 14.50 2.67 -14.71
C ASP A 141 15.17 1.29 -14.59
N ALA A 142 15.57 0.72 -15.72
CA ALA A 142 16.19 -0.59 -15.74
C ALA A 142 17.53 -0.58 -14.98
N GLY A 143 17.76 -1.57 -14.11
CA GLY A 143 18.95 -1.64 -13.26
C GLY A 143 19.01 -0.61 -12.12
N ALA A 144 17.94 0.15 -11.86
CA ALA A 144 17.89 1.07 -10.73
C ALA A 144 18.01 0.31 -9.39
N THR A 145 18.87 0.78 -8.48
CA THR A 145 19.04 0.20 -7.14
C THR A 145 18.07 0.78 -6.11
N ALA A 146 17.44 1.91 -6.45
CA ALA A 146 16.37 2.57 -5.71
C ALA A 146 15.50 3.39 -6.68
N CYS A 147 14.21 3.53 -6.38
CA CYS A 147 13.29 4.37 -7.15
C CYS A 147 12.14 4.87 -6.28
N SER A 148 12.38 5.97 -5.55
CA SER A 148 11.45 6.48 -4.54
C SER A 148 10.82 7.82 -4.94
N THR A 149 9.74 8.19 -4.27
CA THR A 149 9.15 9.52 -4.36
C THR A 149 8.55 9.95 -3.01
N THR A 150 8.56 11.25 -2.75
CA THR A 150 7.77 11.91 -1.70
C THR A 150 6.70 12.83 -2.28
N ALA A 151 6.55 12.82 -3.60
CA ALA A 151 5.77 13.77 -4.38
C ALA A 151 4.69 13.08 -5.22
N LEU A 152 4.22 11.92 -4.79
CA LEU A 152 3.01 11.35 -5.35
C LEU A 152 1.81 12.14 -4.82
N LEU A 153 1.15 12.86 -5.71
CA LEU A 153 0.09 13.80 -5.35
C LEU A 153 -1.25 13.20 -5.71
N PHE A 154 -2.06 12.88 -4.71
CA PHE A 154 -3.46 12.51 -4.90
C PHE A 154 -4.36 13.73 -4.75
N THR A 155 -5.38 13.81 -5.60
CA THR A 155 -6.41 14.86 -5.57
C THR A 155 -7.78 14.20 -5.50
N LEU A 156 -8.56 14.56 -4.48
CA LEU A 156 -9.97 14.22 -4.35
C LEU A 156 -10.81 15.32 -5.02
N ALA A 157 -11.66 14.92 -5.96
CA ALA A 157 -12.54 15.84 -6.69
C ALA A 157 -13.61 16.47 -5.77
N PRO A 158 -14.07 17.69 -6.09
CA PRO A 158 -15.20 18.31 -5.40
C PRO A 158 -16.46 17.47 -5.59
N LYS A 159 -17.26 17.36 -4.53
CA LYS A 159 -18.53 16.65 -4.54
C LYS A 159 -19.56 17.33 -3.63
N PRO A 160 -20.26 18.38 -4.12
CA PRO A 160 -21.23 19.14 -3.32
C PRO A 160 -22.40 18.33 -2.75
N SER A 161 -22.67 17.14 -3.29
CA SER A 161 -23.67 16.21 -2.74
C SER A 161 -23.23 15.56 -1.42
N VAL A 162 -21.94 15.57 -1.10
CA VAL A 162 -21.43 15.18 0.22
C VAL A 162 -21.59 16.36 1.17
N GLN A 163 -22.25 16.13 2.30
CA GLN A 163 -22.61 17.22 3.24
C GLN A 163 -21.59 17.45 4.36
N ARG A 164 -20.54 16.62 4.44
CA ARG A 164 -19.58 16.66 5.54
C ARG A 164 -18.16 16.87 5.05
N SER A 165 -17.52 17.88 5.64
CA SER A 165 -16.08 18.08 5.65
C SER A 165 -15.42 17.19 6.72
N GLY A 166 -14.08 17.14 6.72
CA GLY A 166 -13.30 16.41 7.71
C GLY A 166 -12.24 15.50 7.07
N THR A 167 -11.77 14.54 7.86
CA THR A 167 -10.76 13.58 7.40
C THR A 167 -11.41 12.38 6.73
N HIS A 168 -11.03 12.13 5.48
CA HIS A 168 -11.47 10.98 4.70
C HIS A 168 -10.27 10.15 4.30
N ILE A 169 -10.28 8.86 4.64
CA ILE A 169 -9.18 7.94 4.33
C ILE A 169 -9.68 6.91 3.31
N LEU A 170 -8.96 6.80 2.19
CA LEU A 170 -9.16 5.74 1.22
C LEU A 170 -8.09 4.68 1.38
N VAL A 171 -8.49 3.45 1.72
CA VAL A 171 -7.57 2.32 1.81
C VAL A 171 -7.21 1.86 0.39
N VAL A 172 -5.92 1.65 0.14
CA VAL A 172 -5.40 1.23 -1.16
C VAL A 172 -4.61 -0.06 -1.04
N THR A 173 -4.59 -0.83 -2.12
CA THR A 173 -3.68 -1.97 -2.29
C THR A 173 -2.64 -1.60 -3.32
N TRP A 174 -1.38 -1.85 -2.99
CA TRP A 174 -0.24 -1.68 -3.88
C TRP A 174 0.15 -3.03 -4.48
N LYS A 175 0.60 -3.00 -5.73
CA LYS A 175 1.26 -4.12 -6.40
C LYS A 175 2.61 -3.63 -6.88
N VAL A 176 3.65 -4.36 -6.54
CA VAL A 176 5.01 -4.16 -7.03
C VAL A 176 5.45 -5.46 -7.67
N GLU A 177 5.83 -5.41 -8.95
CA GLU A 177 6.21 -6.59 -9.72
C GLU A 177 7.40 -6.29 -10.63
N SER A 178 8.28 -7.27 -10.81
CA SER A 178 9.31 -7.18 -11.84
C SER A 178 8.69 -7.42 -13.21
N ILE A 179 9.07 -6.60 -14.19
CA ILE A 179 8.68 -6.72 -15.59
C ILE A 179 9.91 -6.73 -16.50
N GLY A 180 9.72 -7.15 -17.74
CA GLY A 180 10.79 -7.30 -18.72
C GLY A 180 11.46 -8.69 -18.70
N SER A 181 12.45 -8.86 -19.57
CA SER A 181 13.22 -10.09 -19.77
C SER A 181 14.69 -9.85 -19.49
#